data_AF-A0A7Y3HDM4-F1
#
_entry.id   AF-A0A7Y3HDM4-F1
#
_cell.length_a   1.000
_cell.length_b   1.000
_cell.length_c   1.000
_cell.angle_alpha   90.00
_cell.angle_beta   90.00
_cell.angle_gamma   90.00
#
_symmetry.space_group_name_H-M   'P 1'
#
loop_
_entity.id
_entity.type
_entity.pdbx_description
1 polymer ?
#
loop_
_entity_poly.entity_id
_entity_poly.type
_entity_poly.pdbx_seq_one_letter_code
_entity_poly.pdbx_strand_id
1 'polypeptide(L)'
;MFNLLLRGLFGSEVTDTHGMKAINRKVLDDVMPNVKSTEDLFDTELVLRAERAGYRIAEVPAVVEEIRPARSSYLKRVPRTLIGLLKLRKLLGKK
;
A
#
# COMPACT_ATOMS: atom_id res chain seq x y z
N MET A 1 -11.02 4.16 -7.70
CA MET A 1 -10.61 3.03 -8.57
C MET A 1 -9.54 2.15 -7.91
N PHE A 2 -8.42 2.70 -7.44
CA PHE A 2 -7.34 1.92 -6.81
C PHE A 2 -7.80 1.07 -5.60
N ASN A 3 -8.61 1.63 -4.71
CA ASN A 3 -9.11 0.91 -3.51
C ASN A 3 -10.00 -0.30 -3.86
N LEU A 4 -10.73 -0.24 -4.98
CA LEU A 4 -11.51 -1.38 -5.47
C LEU A 4 -10.58 -2.52 -5.92
N LEU A 5 -9.45 -2.18 -6.55
CA LEU A 5 -8.43 -3.17 -6.88
C LEU A 5 -7.82 -3.77 -5.61
N LEU A 6 -7.56 -2.98 -4.58
CA LEU A 6 -7.03 -3.50 -3.32
C LEU A 6 -7.99 -4.47 -2.63
N ARG A 7 -9.27 -4.09 -2.54
CA ARG A 7 -10.35 -4.94 -2.02
C ARG A 7 -10.47 -6.23 -2.83
N GLY A 8 -10.52 -6.14 -4.16
CA GLY A 8 -10.67 -7.32 -5.03
C GLY A 8 -9.44 -8.23 -5.09
N LEU A 9 -8.23 -7.67 -5.11
CA LEU A 9 -6.99 -8.43 -5.28
C LEU A 9 -6.38 -8.90 -3.95
N PHE A 10 -6.67 -8.26 -2.83
CA PHE A 10 -6.03 -8.58 -1.56
C PHE A 10 -7.00 -8.80 -0.40
N GLY A 11 -8.29 -8.46 -0.58
CA GLY A 11 -9.29 -8.53 0.49
C GLY A 11 -9.09 -7.46 1.56
N SER A 12 -8.40 -6.36 1.24
CA SER A 12 -8.05 -5.34 2.23
C SER A 12 -9.25 -4.50 2.61
N GLU A 13 -9.39 -4.21 3.90
CA GLU A 13 -10.46 -3.36 4.43
C GLU A 13 -10.06 -1.88 4.40
N VAL A 14 -8.75 -1.61 4.44
CA VAL A 14 -8.16 -0.27 4.43
C VAL A 14 -8.61 0.54 3.22
N THR A 15 -9.05 1.77 3.45
CA THR A 15 -9.56 2.65 2.41
C THR A 15 -8.48 3.52 1.76
N ASP A 16 -7.37 3.80 2.41
CA ASP A 16 -6.26 4.55 1.81
C ASP A 16 -4.86 4.01 2.19
N THR A 17 -4.11 3.55 1.19
CA THR A 17 -2.73 3.11 1.37
C THR A 17 -1.68 4.16 1.04
N HIS A 18 -2.02 5.30 0.43
CA HIS A 18 -1.04 6.29 -0.04
C HIS A 18 -1.03 7.59 0.77
N GLY A 19 -1.97 7.77 1.69
CA GLY A 19 -1.95 8.86 2.66
C GLY A 19 -0.84 8.76 3.70
N MET A 20 -0.70 9.82 4.50
CA MET A 20 0.23 9.91 5.63
C MET A 20 0.05 8.75 6.62
N LYS A 21 1.14 8.24 7.21
CA LYS A 21 1.10 7.08 8.11
C LYS A 21 1.94 7.31 9.36
N ALA A 22 1.37 6.91 10.49
CA ALA A 22 2.09 6.73 11.74
C ALA A 22 2.11 5.23 12.06
N ILE A 23 3.30 4.66 12.26
CA ILE A 23 3.48 3.23 12.46
C ILE A 23 4.28 3.01 13.73
N ASN A 24 3.81 2.10 14.59
CA ASN A 24 4.56 1.71 15.78
C ASN A 24 5.86 1.01 15.36
N ARG A 25 6.97 1.34 16.03
CA ARG A 25 8.29 0.79 15.70
C ARG A 25 8.31 -0.75 15.69
N LYS A 26 7.62 -1.39 16.64
CA LYS A 26 7.56 -2.86 16.73
C LYS A 26 6.87 -3.49 15.53
N VAL A 27 5.77 -2.88 15.06
CA VAL A 27 5.05 -3.31 13.85
C VAL A 27 5.97 -3.17 12.64
N LEU A 28 6.73 -2.07 12.57
CA LEU A 28 7.65 -1.84 11.48
C LEU A 28 8.76 -2.90 11.45
N ASP A 29 9.37 -3.22 12.60
CA ASP A 29 10.42 -4.24 12.69
C ASP A 29 9.96 -5.64 12.31
N ASP A 30 8.70 -5.98 12.60
CA ASP A 30 8.12 -7.27 12.23
C ASP A 30 7.77 -7.35 10.73
N VAL A 31 7.19 -6.28 10.19
CA VAL A 31 6.67 -6.29 8.81
C VAL A 31 7.74 -5.97 7.77
N MET A 32 8.62 -4.99 8.04
CA MET A 32 9.58 -4.45 7.08
C MET A 32 10.51 -5.49 6.43
N PRO A 33 11.06 -6.49 7.15
CA PRO A 33 11.94 -7.50 6.55
C PRO A 33 11.28 -8.29 5.41
N ASN A 34 9.95 -8.32 5.38
CA ASN A 34 9.18 -9.05 4.38
C ASN A 34 8.73 -8.18 3.19
N VAL A 35 8.84 -6.85 3.29
CA VAL A 35 8.43 -5.92 2.23
C VAL A 35 9.45 -5.96 1.09
N LYS A 36 8.97 -6.19 -0.15
CA LYS A 36 9.83 -6.28 -1.34
C LYS A 36 9.70 -5.10 -2.30
N SER A 37 8.58 -4.39 -2.25
CA SER A 37 8.30 -3.23 -3.10
C SER A 37 9.08 -2.02 -2.62
N THR A 38 9.66 -1.24 -3.53
CA THR A 38 10.49 -0.05 -3.19
C THR A 38 9.96 1.26 -3.78
N GLU A 39 9.13 1.19 -4.82
CA GLU A 39 8.56 2.36 -5.51
C GLU A 39 7.08 2.56 -5.11
N ASP A 40 6.20 2.73 -6.10
CA ASP A 40 4.79 3.13 -5.98
C ASP A 40 3.92 2.23 -5.10
N LEU A 41 4.38 1.02 -4.80
CA LEU A 41 3.65 -0.01 -4.05
C LEU A 41 4.25 -0.33 -2.68
N PHE A 42 5.31 0.36 -2.27
CA PHE A 42 5.90 0.16 -0.94
C PHE A 42 4.84 0.33 0.15
N ASP A 43 4.12 1.46 0.16
CA ASP A 43 3.11 1.75 1.18
C ASP A 43 1.95 0.75 1.15
N THR A 44 1.51 0.36 -0.04
CA THR A 44 0.47 -0.66 -0.22
C THR A 44 0.91 -2.01 0.32
N GLU A 45 2.12 -2.49 -0.01
CA GLU A 45 2.61 -3.77 0.51
C GLU A 45 2.78 -3.74 2.03
N LEU A 46 3.33 -2.64 2.56
CA LEU A 46 3.52 -2.47 4.00
C LEU A 46 2.19 -2.56 4.76
N VAL A 47 1.16 -1.84 4.30
CA VAL A 47 -0.17 -1.86 4.92
C VAL A 47 -0.82 -3.24 4.80
N LEU A 48 -0.79 -3.85 3.62
CA LEU A 48 -1.37 -5.18 3.40
C LEU A 48 -0.71 -6.26 4.26
N ARG A 49 0.60 -6.20 4.47
CA ARG A 49 1.31 -7.13 5.34
C ARG A 49 0.98 -6.91 6.81
N ALA A 50 0.87 -5.66 7.25
CA ALA A 50 0.46 -5.34 8.61
C ALA A 50 -0.96 -5.83 8.90
N GLU A 51 -1.90 -5.62 7.98
CA GLU A 51 -3.28 -6.12 8.05
C GLU A 51 -3.31 -7.65 8.14
N ARG A 52 -2.55 -8.34 7.28
CA ARG A 52 -2.48 -9.82 7.26
C ARG A 52 -1.78 -10.42 8.48
N ALA A 53 -0.86 -9.68 9.10
CA ALA A 53 -0.25 -10.05 10.37
C ALA A 53 -1.21 -9.84 11.57
N GLY A 54 -2.41 -9.30 11.34
CA GLY A 54 -3.42 -9.09 12.37
C GLY A 54 -3.24 -7.81 13.19
N TYR A 55 -2.41 -6.87 12.72
CA TYR A 55 -2.27 -5.58 13.40
C TYR A 55 -3.52 -4.72 13.20
N ARG A 56 -3.87 -3.97 14.25
CA ARG A 56 -4.96 -2.99 14.20
C ARG A 56 -4.54 -1.78 13.37
N ILE A 57 -5.37 -1.41 12.40
CA ILE A 57 -5.20 -0.23 11.56
C ILE A 57 -6.38 0.71 11.85
N ALA A 58 -6.07 1.97 12.14
CA ALA A 58 -7.07 3.02 12.34
C ALA A 58 -6.90 4.09 11.27
N GLU A 59 -7.98 4.41 10.56
CA GLU A 59 -8.00 5.47 9.56
C GLU A 59 -8.57 6.75 10.19
N VAL A 60 -7.77 7.81 10.22
CA VAL A 60 -8.18 9.12 10.75
C VAL A 60 -8.39 10.06 9.57
N PRO A 61 -9.61 10.60 9.37
CA PRO A 61 -9.86 11.56 8.30
C PRO A 61 -8.96 12.79 8.45
N ALA A 62 -8.25 13.14 7.38
CA ALA A 62 -7.41 14.33 7.33
C ALA A 62 -7.67 15.09 6.03
N VAL A 63 -7.78 16.41 6.13
CA VAL A 63 -7.83 17.29 4.96
C VAL A 63 -6.39 17.54 4.52
N VAL A 64 -6.07 17.23 3.27
CA VAL A 64 -4.73 17.33 2.70
C VAL A 64 -4.76 18.21 1.47
N GLU A 65 -3.84 19.17 1.40
CA GLU A 65 -3.62 20.01 0.24
C GLU A 65 -2.30 19.62 -0.43
N GLU A 66 -2.33 19.22 -1.71
CA GLU A 66 -1.12 18.87 -2.45
C GLU A 66 -0.49 20.14 -3.03
N ILE A 67 0.54 20.62 -2.35
CA ILE A 67 1.27 21.83 -2.73
C ILE A 67 2.32 21.55 -3.81
N ARG A 68 2.74 20.28 -4.00
CA ARG A 68 3.86 19.94 -4.88
C ARG A 68 3.39 19.62 -6.29
N PRO A 69 4.13 20.07 -7.32
CA PRO A 69 3.86 19.63 -8.69
C PRO A 69 4.15 18.14 -8.84
N ALA A 70 3.31 17.46 -9.61
CA ALA A 70 3.51 16.04 -9.92
C ALA A 70 4.85 15.83 -10.63
N ARG A 71 5.71 14.99 -10.05
CA ARG A 71 7.05 14.70 -10.59
C ARG A 71 7.04 13.78 -11.81
N SER A 72 5.92 13.10 -12.08
CA SER A 72 5.80 12.14 -13.19
C SER A 72 4.39 12.15 -13.79
N SER A 73 4.31 11.80 -15.08
CA SER A 73 3.02 11.65 -15.75
C SER A 73 2.28 10.43 -15.22
N TYR A 74 1.03 10.63 -14.82
CA TYR A 74 0.14 9.58 -14.32
C TYR A 74 0.02 8.40 -15.30
N LEU A 75 -0.08 8.69 -16.61
CA LEU A 75 -0.24 7.68 -17.66
C LEU A 75 0.95 6.73 -17.76
N LYS A 76 2.17 7.20 -17.47
CA LYS A 76 3.36 6.35 -17.44
C LYS A 76 3.40 5.46 -16.19
N ARG A 77 2.72 5.87 -15.11
CA ARG A 77 2.70 5.18 -13.83
C ARG A 77 1.68 4.04 -13.80
N VAL A 78 0.48 4.25 -14.34
CA VAL A 78 -0.62 3.26 -14.35
C VAL A 78 -0.18 1.85 -14.78
N PRO A 79 0.43 1.62 -15.96
CA PRO A 79 0.79 0.26 -16.38
C PRO A 79 1.84 -0.37 -15.46
N ARG A 80 2.81 0.42 -14.97
CA ARG A 80 3.81 -0.04 -13.99
C ARG A 80 3.15 -0.49 -12.69
N THR A 81 2.23 0.31 -12.16
CA THR A 81 1.50 0.00 -10.93
C THR A 81 0.66 -1.27 -11.09
N LEU A 82 -0.07 -1.43 -12.21
CA LEU A 82 -0.88 -2.63 -12.46
C LEU A 82 -0.04 -3.92 -12.52
N ILE A 83 1.08 -3.89 -13.24
CA ILE A 83 2.02 -5.03 -13.28
C ILE A 83 2.57 -5.31 -11.87
N GLY A 84 2.90 -4.25 -11.12
CA GLY A 84 3.35 -4.35 -9.74
C GLY A 84 2.31 -5.03 -8.84
N LEU A 85 1.02 -4.66 -8.93
CA LEU A 85 -0.06 -5.26 -8.15
C LEU A 85 -0.23 -6.76 -8.45
N LEU A 86 -0.12 -7.17 -9.72
CA LEU A 86 -0.18 -8.58 -10.09
C LEU A 86 1.00 -9.38 -9.52
N LYS A 87 2.21 -8.80 -9.54
CA LYS A 87 3.39 -9.40 -8.90
C LYS A 87 3.20 -9.50 -7.39
N LEU A 88 2.70 -8.44 -6.77
CA LEU A 88 2.43 -8.40 -5.33
C LEU A 88 1.39 -9.44 -4.92
N ARG A 89 0.30 -9.61 -5.70
CA ARG A 89 -0.70 -10.67 -5.45
C ARG A 89 -0.08 -12.07 -5.50
N LYS A 90 0.83 -12.33 -6.44
CA LYS A 90 1.56 -13.61 -6.49
C LYS A 90 2.48 -13.80 -5.27
N LEU A 91 3.18 -12.74 -4.84
CA LEU A 91 4.07 -12.79 -3.68
C LEU A 91 3.31 -13.01 -2.37
N LEU A 92 2.18 -12.34 -2.20
CA LEU A 92 1.34 -12.43 -1.01
C LEU A 92 0.41 -13.66 -1.02
N GLY A 93 0.20 -14.30 -2.18
CA GLY A 93 -0.61 -15.51 -2.32
C GLY A 93 0.15 -16.82 -2.08
N LYS A 94 1.49 -16.79 -2.10
CA LYS A 94 2.30 -17.93 -1.66
C LYS A 94 2.27 -17.98 -0.13
N LYS A 95 1.48 -18.91 0.42
CA LYS A 95 1.61 -19.36 1.80
C LYS A 95 2.91 -20.14 1.97
#